data_AF-A0A453L360-F1
#
_entry.id   AF-A0A453L360-F1
#
_cell.length_a   1.000
_cell.length_b   1.000
_cell.length_c   1.000
_cell.angle_alpha   90.00
_cell.angle_beta   90.00
_cell.angle_gamma   90.00
#
_symmetry.space_group_name_H-M   'P 1'
#
loop_
_entity.id
_entity.type
_entity.pdbx_description
1 polymer ?
#
loop_
_entity_poly.entity_id
_entity_poly.type
_entity_poly.pdbx_seq_one_letter_code
_entity_poly.pdbx_strand_id
1 'polypeptide(L)' 'EAYWRLHGTQRWVLQGNANTAYFQAIANGRRRCNSIHSLWAGDTQLVRPSDIRAHVDGFYKALSPPPLGVG' A
#
# COMPACT_ATOMS: atom_id res chain seq x y z
N GLU A 1 12.50 19.23 35.12
CA GLU A 1 12.35 17.98 34.33
C GLU A 1 10.90 17.50 34.17
N ALA A 2 10.08 17.46 35.23
CA ALA A 2 8.69 17.01 35.18
C ALA A 2 7.77 17.83 34.24
N TYR A 3 7.99 19.13 34.14
CA TYR A 3 7.22 20.04 33.26
C TYR A 3 7.29 19.63 31.79
N TRP A 4 8.49 19.36 31.26
CA TRP A 4 8.69 18.97 29.86
C TRP A 4 8.12 17.58 29.57
N ARG A 5 8.21 16.65 30.53
CA ARG A 5 7.64 15.31 30.40
C ARG A 5 6.11 15.35 30.34
N LEU A 6 5.47 16.16 31.20
CA LEU A 6 4.02 16.31 31.22
C LEU A 6 3.49 16.95 29.91
N HIS A 7 4.18 17.98 29.40
CA HIS A 7 3.83 18.61 28.13
C HIS A 7 4.03 17.69 26.92
N GLY A 8 5.08 16.86 26.92
CA GLY A 8 5.30 15.85 25.87
C GLY A 8 4.19 14.81 25.82
N THR A 9 3.79 14.28 26.98
CA THR A 9 2.68 13.32 27.11
C THR A 9 1.33 13.95 26.74
N GLN A 10 1.05 15.17 27.19
CA GLN A 10 -0.18 15.88 26.84
C GLN A 10 -0.27 16.14 25.33
N ARG A 11 0.83 16.50 24.64
CA ARG A 11 0.84 16.62 23.18
C ARG A 11 0.57 15.29 22.48
N TRP A 12 1.14 14.19 22.97
CA TRP A 12 0.91 12.86 22.40
C TRP A 12 -0.55 12.40 22.55
N VAL A 13 -1.16 12.65 23.71
CA VAL A 13 -2.56 12.29 24.00
C VAL A 13 -3.55 13.18 23.22
N LEU A 14 -3.30 14.49 23.15
CA LEU A 14 -4.24 15.44 22.53
C LEU A 14 -4.12 15.50 21.01
N GLN A 15 -2.92 15.34 20.46
CA GLN A 15 -2.63 15.54 19.03
C GLN A 15 -2.49 14.22 18.27
N GLY A 16 -2.39 13.11 19.00
CA GLY A 16 -2.11 11.79 18.45
C GLY A 16 -0.70 11.69 17.85
N ASN A 17 -0.43 10.53 17.24
CA ASN A 17 0.80 10.29 16.52
C ASN A 17 0.77 11.05 15.17
N ALA A 18 1.36 12.25 15.14
CA ALA A 18 1.55 13.03 13.91
C ALA A 18 2.32 12.27 12.81
N ASN A 19 3.20 11.32 13.17
CA ASN A 19 3.90 10.46 12.20
C ASN A 19 2.92 9.55 11.44
N THR A 20 1.86 9.04 12.09
CA THR A 20 0.88 8.19 11.40
C THR A 20 0.17 8.96 10.29
N ALA A 21 -0.26 10.20 10.55
CA ALA A 21 -0.89 11.03 9.54
C ALA A 21 0.05 11.31 8.36
N TYR A 22 1.33 11.61 8.64
CA TYR A 22 2.35 11.79 7.62
C TYR A 22 2.53 10.55 6.75
N PHE A 23 2.76 9.37 7.35
CA PHE A 23 2.98 8.14 6.59
C PHE A 23 1.73 7.69 5.82
N GLN A 24 0.53 7.89 6.38
CA GLN A 24 -0.73 7.64 5.69
C GLN A 24 -0.91 8.57 4.49
N ALA A 25 -0.60 9.86 4.62
CA ALA A 25 -0.68 10.81 3.51
C ALA A 25 0.27 10.42 2.37
N ILE A 26 1.50 10.02 2.69
CA ILE A 26 2.48 9.55 1.70
C ILE A 26 2.01 8.25 1.04
N ALA A 27 1.52 7.27 1.81
CA ALA A 27 1.01 6.01 1.28
C ALA A 27 -0.22 6.22 0.38
N ASN A 28 -1.16 7.06 0.80
CA ASN A 28 -2.36 7.40 0.02
C ASN A 28 -2.02 8.18 -1.24
N GLY A 29 -1.08 9.12 -1.17
CA GLY A 29 -0.58 9.86 -2.32
C GLY A 29 0.04 8.93 -3.37
N ARG A 30 0.89 7.99 -2.94
CA ARG A 30 1.46 6.95 -3.81
C ARG A 30 0.38 6.06 -4.41
N ARG A 31 -0.60 5.63 -3.62
CA ARG A 31 -1.74 4.82 -4.08
C ARG A 31 -2.56 5.55 -5.14
N ARG A 32 -2.78 6.86 -4.99
CA ARG A 32 -3.55 7.68 -5.96
C ARG A 32 -2.85 7.77 -7.31
N CYS A 33 -1.53 7.85 -7.32
CA CYS A 33 -0.74 7.96 -8.54
C CYS A 33 -0.41 6.59 -9.17
N ASN A 34 -0.48 5.50 -8.41
CA ASN A 34 -0.14 4.16 -8.88
C ASN A 34 -1.38 3.41 -9.42
N SER A 35 -2.05 3.99 -10.41
CA SER A 35 -3.20 3.39 -11.09
C SER A 35 -2.85 3.09 -12.54
N ILE A 36 -3.00 1.82 -12.94
CA ILE A 36 -2.80 1.37 -14.32
C ILE A 36 -4.15 1.54 -15.04
N HIS A 37 -4.21 2.47 -16.00
CA HIS A 37 -5.43 2.77 -16.75
C HIS A 37 -5.69 1.79 -17.91
N SER A 38 -4.61 1.23 -18.47
CA SER A 38 -4.69 0.20 -19.51
C SER A 38 -3.43 -0.66 -19.49
N LEU A 39 -3.58 -1.95 -19.78
CA LEU A 39 -2.50 -2.91 -19.87
C LEU A 39 -2.67 -3.74 -21.14
N TRP A 40 -1.61 -3.92 -21.92
CA TRP A 40 -1.61 -4.84 -23.05
C TRP A 40 -1.15 -6.23 -22.61
N ALA A 41 -1.98 -7.24 -22.87
CA ALA A 41 -1.69 -8.65 -22.65
C ALA A 41 -1.64 -9.35 -24.01
N GLY A 42 -0.45 -9.37 -24.63
CA GLY A 42 -0.30 -9.76 -26.03
C GLY A 42 -1.09 -8.81 -26.94
N ASP A 43 -1.95 -9.36 -27.79
CA ASP A 43 -2.80 -8.60 -28.71
C ASP A 43 -4.09 -8.05 -28.06
N THR A 44 -4.33 -8.33 -26.77
CA THR A 44 -5.55 -7.88 -26.07
C THR A 44 -5.26 -6.68 -25.16
N GLN A 45 -6.04 -5.61 -25.32
CA GLN A 45 -5.98 -4.46 -24.43
C GLN A 45 -6.95 -4.62 -23.24
N LEU A 46 -6.42 -4.65 -22.03
CA LEU A 46 -7.17 -4.65 -20.78
C LEU A 46 -7.35 -3.21 -20.30
N VAL A 47 -8.60 -2.74 -20.22
CA VAL A 47 -8.95 -1.40 -19.74
C VAL A 47 -9.71 -1.46 -18.41
N ARG A 48 -10.39 -2.59 -18.14
CA ARG A 48 -11.14 -2.78 -16.89
C ARG A 48 -10.17 -3.05 -15.74
N PRO A 49 -10.27 -2.30 -14.62
CA PRO A 49 -9.38 -2.49 -13.47
C PRO A 49 -9.40 -3.91 -12.86
N SER A 50 -10.55 -4.59 -12.95
CA SER A 50 -10.68 -6.00 -12.52
C SER A 50 -9.80 -6.93 -13.33
N ASP A 51 -9.79 -6.73 -14.64
CA ASP A 51 -9.14 -7.63 -15.60
C ASP A 51 -7.63 -7.40 -15.57
N ILE A 52 -7.21 -6.13 -15.45
CA ILE A 52 -5.81 -5.76 -15.19
C ILE A 52 -5.32 -6.43 -13.90
N ARG A 53 -6.11 -6.38 -12.81
CA ARG A 53 -5.71 -7.00 -11.53
C ARG A 53 -5.63 -8.52 -11.63
N ALA A 54 -6.62 -9.17 -12.24
CA ALA A 54 -6.61 -10.62 -12.41
C ALA A 54 -5.41 -11.09 -13.25
N HIS A 55 -5.09 -10.37 -14.32
CA HIS A 55 -3.95 -10.69 -15.18
C HIS A 55 -2.61 -10.56 -14.43
N VAL A 56 -2.41 -9.44 -13.71
CA VAL A 56 -1.18 -9.21 -12.92
C VAL A 56 -1.04 -10.24 -11.79
N ASP A 57 -2.12 -10.53 -11.07
CA ASP A 57 -2.12 -11.55 -10.00
C ASP A 57 -1.74 -12.94 -10.54
N GLY A 58 -2.34 -13.35 -11.66
CA GLY A 58 -2.02 -14.61 -12.32
C GLY A 58 -0.56 -14.69 -12.76
N PHE A 59 -0.03 -13.62 -13.36
CA PHE A 59 1.36 -13.53 -13.79
C PHE A 59 2.34 -13.73 -12.62
N TYR A 60 2.16 -12.99 -11.52
CA TYR A 60 3.06 -13.08 -10.37
C TYR A 60 2.92 -14.38 -9.57
N LYS A 61 1.72 -14.96 -9.51
CA LYS A 61 1.54 -16.31 -8.94
C LYS A 61 2.28 -17.37 -9.73
N ALA A 62 2.27 -17.29 -11.06
CA ALA A 62 3.01 -18.20 -11.92
C ALA A 62 4.54 -18.02 -11.82
N LEU A 63 5.00 -16.79 -11.55
CA LEU A 63 6.43 -16.48 -11.35
C LEU A 63 6.94 -16.93 -9.98
N SER A 64 6.06 -17.00 -8.99
CA SER A 64 6.44 -17.38 -7.62
C SER A 64 6.70 -18.89 -7.55
N PRO A 65 7.79 -19.34 -6.91
CA PRO A 65 8.00 -20.76 -6.68
C PRO A 65 6.80 -21.35 -5.91
N PRO A 66 6.41 -22.60 -6.19
CA PRO A 66 5.35 -23.25 -5.44
C PRO A 66 5.68 -23.20 -3.94
N PRO A 67 4.69 -22.98 -3.06
CA PRO A 67 4.94 -22.92 -1.63
C PRO A 67 5.67 -24.20 -1.22
N LEU A 68 6.81 -24.04 -0.53
CA LEU A 68 7.56 -25.15 0.04
C LEU A 68 6.58 -25.96 0.89
N GLY A 69 6.15 -27.10 0.36
CA GLY A 69 5.26 -28.00 1.07
C GLY A 69 5.93 -28.41 2.37
N VAL A 70 5.40 -27.94 3.49
CA VAL A 70 5.74 -28.52 4.78
C VAL A 70 4.99 -29.85 4.81
N GLY A 71 5.73 -30.91 4.49
CA GLY A 71 5.32 -32.29 4.74
C GLY A 71 5.42 -32.64 6.22
#